data_AF-A0A924XAV3-F1
#
_entry.id   AF-A0A924XAV3-F1
#
_cell.length_a   1.000
_cell.length_b   1.000
_cell.length_c   1.000
_cell.angle_alpha   90.00
_cell.angle_beta   90.00
_cell.angle_gamma   90.00
#
_symmetry.space_group_name_H-M   'P 1'
#
loop_
_entity.id
_entity.type
_entity.pdbx_description
1 polymer ?
#
loop_
_entity_poly.entity_id
_entity_poly.type
_entity_poly.pdbx_seq_one_letter_code
_entity_poly.pdbx_strand_id
1 'polypeptide(L)'
;MTALPNRTDEMVSGPSSRDERPSSADPLLVEYRPRTPLKSQANVWLAKTVTTFYRRMLFLVYPLQRRQIPTFRTTLSLDFSVLTTELKEYHEFRPDTPVAEIRDRMDRGDRCFASWHGGRIVDAGWVATGAVRVRYLERHMLLSHGDIYHYDSFTLPEFRGRGPFMARNSYVARCNQSEGFVRSVALVALENRASWRVLNRAGLETRGSYSYLRLGPFSRYEQHSDCGEELPPLVRANAMLFPERLAELRPSSR
;
A
#
# COMPACT_ATOMS: atom_id res chain seq x y z
N MET A 1 -5.78 92.02 -23.64
CA MET A 1 -6.73 92.20 -22.53
C MET A 1 -6.57 90.98 -21.62
N THR A 2 -5.72 91.11 -20.60
CA THR A 2 -6.10 91.30 -19.16
C THR A 2 -6.44 89.93 -18.54
N ALA A 3 -5.47 89.24 -17.93
CA ALA A 3 -5.01 89.34 -16.53
C ALA A 3 -6.03 88.82 -15.49
N LEU A 4 -5.59 87.77 -14.77
CA LEU A 4 -5.82 87.35 -13.36
C LEU A 4 -6.78 88.21 -12.49
N PRO A 5 -7.50 87.60 -11.52
CA PRO A 5 -6.93 87.33 -10.16
C PRO A 5 -7.41 86.00 -9.52
N ASN A 6 -6.74 85.32 -8.59
CA ASN A 6 -5.96 85.63 -7.36
C ASN A 6 -6.80 85.49 -6.08
N ARG A 7 -6.36 84.58 -5.18
CA ARG A 7 -6.56 84.53 -3.69
C ARG A 7 -8.00 84.43 -3.16
N THR A 8 -8.32 83.79 -2.03
CA THR A 8 -7.62 83.67 -0.75
C THR A 8 -8.20 82.54 0.11
N ASP A 9 -7.42 82.13 1.11
CA ASP A 9 -7.68 81.32 2.30
C ASP A 9 -9.08 81.40 2.93
N GLU A 10 -9.54 80.30 3.55
CA GLU A 10 -9.94 80.31 4.96
C GLU A 10 -10.07 78.90 5.59
N MET A 11 -9.54 78.80 6.81
CA MET A 11 -9.62 77.66 7.73
C MET A 11 -11.01 77.58 8.39
N VAL A 12 -11.56 76.36 8.57
CA VAL A 12 -12.48 76.06 9.68
C VAL A 12 -12.18 74.65 10.25
N SER A 13 -12.13 74.59 11.56
CA SER A 13 -11.63 73.51 12.41
C SER A 13 -12.71 72.51 12.87
N GLY A 14 -12.34 71.22 12.90
CA GLY A 14 -12.75 70.20 13.90
C GLY A 14 -14.05 69.41 13.66
N PRO A 15 -14.33 68.33 14.44
CA PRO A 15 -13.44 67.38 15.10
C PRO A 15 -13.88 65.89 14.89
N SER A 16 -13.20 64.96 15.59
CA SER A 16 -13.69 63.62 15.99
C SER A 16 -13.28 62.42 15.12
N SER A 17 -12.06 61.95 15.37
CA SER A 17 -11.63 60.58 15.10
C SER A 17 -12.39 59.60 16.00
N ARG A 18 -13.37 58.89 15.44
CA ARG A 18 -13.96 57.68 16.03
C ARG A 18 -13.13 56.46 15.63
N ASP A 19 -12.69 55.74 16.66
CA ASP A 19 -12.60 54.27 16.74
C ASP A 19 -12.42 53.50 15.42
N GLU A 20 -11.16 53.28 15.05
CA GLU A 20 -10.79 52.15 14.21
C GLU A 20 -10.78 50.88 15.07
N ARG A 21 -11.85 50.08 14.97
CA ARG A 21 -11.76 48.64 15.21
C ARG A 21 -11.11 47.99 13.99
N PRO A 22 -10.06 47.18 14.12
CA PRO A 22 -9.67 46.28 13.05
C PRO A 22 -10.64 45.09 13.02
N SER A 23 -11.39 45.01 11.93
CA SER A 23 -12.24 43.88 11.56
C SER A 23 -11.44 42.83 10.78
N SER A 24 -11.84 41.57 10.99
CA SER A 24 -11.61 40.38 10.18
C SER A 24 -10.19 39.79 10.09
N ALA A 25 -9.92 38.92 11.07
CA ALA A 25 -9.52 37.52 10.90
C ALA A 25 -8.97 37.09 9.52
N ASP A 26 -7.66 36.87 9.50
CA ASP A 26 -6.89 36.18 8.48
C ASP A 26 -7.02 34.65 8.68
N PRO A 27 -7.47 33.85 7.69
CA PRO A 27 -7.65 32.43 7.87
C PRO A 27 -6.31 31.68 7.83
N LEU A 28 -5.77 31.39 9.02
CA LEU A 28 -4.95 30.22 9.36
C LEU A 28 -3.85 29.81 8.36
N LEU A 29 -2.74 30.55 8.36
CA LEU A 29 -1.42 29.98 8.07
C LEU A 29 -1.06 28.99 9.19
N VAL A 30 -1.35 27.70 8.99
CA VAL A 30 -0.79 26.63 9.83
C VAL A 30 0.67 26.46 9.43
N GLU A 31 1.56 27.09 10.19
CA GLU A 31 2.99 26.78 10.15
C GLU A 31 3.21 25.28 10.37
N TYR A 32 3.68 24.59 9.33
CA TYR A 32 4.20 23.25 9.45
C TYR A 32 5.49 23.28 10.26
N ARG A 33 5.39 23.03 11.57
CA ARG A 33 6.55 22.65 12.39
C ARG A 33 6.81 21.16 12.18
N PRO A 34 7.90 20.74 11.52
CA PRO A 34 8.28 19.35 11.52
C PRO A 34 8.55 18.91 12.96
N ARG A 35 7.72 18.01 13.49
CA ARG A 35 8.05 17.28 14.71
C ARG A 35 9.28 16.42 14.41
N THR A 36 10.45 16.84 14.86
CA THR A 36 11.64 15.99 14.92
C THR A 36 11.31 14.77 15.76
N PRO A 37 11.35 13.53 15.22
CA PRO A 37 11.21 12.36 16.06
C PRO A 37 12.55 12.14 16.76
N LEU A 38 12.65 12.58 18.02
CA LEU A 38 13.61 12.04 18.98
C LEU A 38 13.27 10.55 19.19
N LYS A 39 13.73 9.68 18.29
CA LYS A 39 13.73 8.23 18.56
C LYS A 39 15.04 7.91 19.29
N SER A 40 14.95 7.64 20.59
CA SER A 40 16.09 7.07 21.33
C SER A 40 16.51 5.75 20.66
N GLN A 41 17.81 5.49 20.57
CA GLN A 41 18.32 4.25 19.98
C GLN A 41 17.79 2.99 20.69
N ALA A 42 17.48 3.09 21.98
CA ALA A 42 16.85 2.04 22.77
C ALA A 42 15.49 1.60 22.21
N ASN A 43 14.65 2.55 21.75
CA ASN A 43 13.35 2.23 21.18
C ASN A 43 13.45 1.53 19.81
N VAL A 44 14.48 1.87 19.03
CA VAL A 44 14.74 1.19 17.74
C VAL A 44 15.31 -0.20 17.96
N TRP A 45 16.18 -0.38 18.95
CA TRP A 45 16.75 -1.67 19.30
C TRP A 45 15.68 -2.61 19.89
N LEU A 46 14.85 -2.14 20.81
CA LEU A 46 13.72 -2.91 21.36
C LEU A 46 12.71 -3.29 20.27
N ALA A 47 12.37 -2.37 19.37
CA ALA A 47 11.49 -2.67 18.23
C ALA A 47 12.08 -3.74 17.29
N LYS A 48 13.40 -3.71 17.03
CA LYS A 48 14.09 -4.73 16.22
C LYS A 48 14.13 -6.09 16.92
N THR A 49 14.35 -6.13 18.23
CA THR A 49 14.35 -7.37 19.01
C THR A 49 12.95 -7.98 19.07
N VAL A 50 11.92 -7.17 19.30
CA VAL A 50 10.53 -7.65 19.33
C VAL A 50 10.07 -8.15 17.96
N THR A 51 10.38 -7.46 16.85
CA THR A 51 10.00 -7.94 15.50
C THR A 51 10.78 -9.17 15.03
N THR A 52 11.92 -9.46 15.67
CA THR A 52 12.66 -10.71 15.44
C THR A 52 11.90 -11.92 15.98
N PHE A 53 11.23 -11.77 17.13
CA PHE A 53 10.51 -12.85 17.78
C PHE A 53 9.01 -12.84 17.49
N TYR A 54 8.38 -11.67 17.35
CA TYR A 54 6.95 -11.52 17.14
C TYR A 54 6.68 -10.74 15.86
N ARG A 55 5.98 -11.38 14.91
CA ARG A 55 5.62 -10.81 13.62
C ARG A 55 4.12 -10.84 13.47
N ARG A 56 3.53 -9.71 13.06
CA ARG A 56 2.09 -9.61 12.81
C ARG A 56 1.81 -9.06 11.42
N MET A 57 0.90 -9.69 10.69
CA MET A 57 0.41 -9.22 9.39
C MET A 57 -1.09 -9.04 9.43
N LEU A 58 -1.57 -7.94 8.89
CA LEU A 58 -2.97 -7.71 8.59
C LEU A 58 -3.33 -8.46 7.31
N PHE A 59 -4.48 -9.13 7.31
CA PHE A 59 -5.09 -9.74 6.14
C PHE A 59 -6.11 -8.77 5.56
N LEU A 60 -5.88 -8.35 4.31
CA LEU A 60 -6.76 -7.43 3.62
C LEU A 60 -7.40 -8.10 2.41
N VAL A 61 -8.65 -7.75 2.14
CA VAL A 61 -9.46 -8.34 1.07
C VAL A 61 -10.10 -7.23 0.22
N TYR A 62 -10.08 -7.41 -1.09
CA TYR A 62 -10.89 -6.69 -2.05
C TYR A 62 -11.74 -7.69 -2.85
N PRO A 63 -13.07 -7.66 -2.73
CA PRO A 63 -13.93 -8.49 -3.56
C PRO A 63 -13.85 -7.99 -5.01
N LEU A 64 -13.37 -8.85 -5.91
CA LEU A 64 -13.27 -8.52 -7.34
C LEU A 64 -14.64 -8.67 -7.99
N GLN A 65 -15.39 -9.70 -7.61
CA GLN A 65 -16.76 -9.88 -8.08
C GLN A 65 -17.71 -8.97 -7.27
N ARG A 66 -18.76 -8.46 -7.92
CA ARG A 66 -19.81 -7.63 -7.31
C ARG A 66 -19.42 -6.19 -6.93
N ARG A 67 -18.18 -5.75 -7.23
CA ARG A 67 -17.78 -4.33 -7.11
C ARG A 67 -17.33 -3.75 -8.45
N GLN A 68 -17.69 -2.49 -8.66
CA GLN A 68 -17.10 -1.71 -9.74
C GLN A 68 -15.65 -1.36 -9.36
N ILE A 69 -14.71 -1.71 -10.25
CA ILE A 69 -13.31 -1.40 -10.01
C ILE A 69 -13.09 0.11 -10.17
N PRO A 70 -12.56 0.81 -9.15
CA PRO A 70 -12.29 2.24 -9.25
C PRO A 70 -11.32 2.52 -10.38
N THR A 71 -11.48 3.67 -11.03
CA THR A 71 -10.50 4.17 -12.00
C THR A 71 -9.77 5.33 -11.39
N PHE A 72 -8.46 5.16 -11.14
CA PHE A 72 -7.62 6.25 -10.65
C PHE A 72 -6.99 6.98 -11.83
N ARG A 73 -7.21 8.29 -11.86
CA ARG A 73 -6.51 9.18 -12.79
C ARG A 73 -5.16 9.53 -12.21
N THR A 74 -4.16 9.56 -13.09
CA THR A 74 -2.79 9.95 -12.76
C THR A 74 -2.40 11.09 -13.68
N THR A 75 -1.54 11.99 -13.20
CA THR A 75 -0.97 13.06 -14.03
C THR A 75 0.15 12.55 -14.94
N LEU A 76 0.64 11.33 -14.68
CA LEU A 76 1.60 10.64 -15.52
C LEU A 76 0.87 9.88 -16.64
N SER A 77 1.43 9.95 -17.85
CA SER A 77 1.09 9.01 -18.92
C SER A 77 1.70 7.65 -18.55
N LEU A 78 0.84 6.68 -18.28
CA LEU A 78 1.23 5.33 -17.88
C LEU A 78 0.62 4.30 -18.82
N ASP A 79 1.47 3.39 -19.31
CA ASP A 79 1.02 2.17 -19.94
C ASP A 79 1.07 1.02 -18.93
N PHE A 80 0.18 0.05 -19.07
CA PHE A 80 0.11 -1.11 -18.17
C PHE A 80 0.24 -2.40 -18.95
N SER A 81 1.04 -3.33 -18.43
CA SER A 81 1.15 -4.67 -19.00
C SER A 81 1.37 -5.74 -17.93
N VAL A 82 1.11 -6.98 -18.32
CA VAL A 82 1.60 -8.17 -17.62
C VAL A 82 2.93 -8.54 -18.25
N LEU A 83 3.99 -8.64 -17.44
CA LEU A 83 5.30 -9.04 -17.94
C LEU A 83 5.28 -10.52 -18.30
N THR A 84 5.88 -10.85 -19.44
CA THR A 84 5.99 -12.22 -19.96
C THR A 84 7.44 -12.61 -20.20
N THR A 85 8.23 -11.75 -20.86
CA THR A 85 9.63 -12.02 -21.23
C THR A 85 10.61 -10.93 -20.78
N GLU A 86 10.10 -9.83 -20.21
CA GLU A 86 10.82 -8.61 -19.84
C GLU A 86 11.62 -8.77 -18.53
N LEU A 87 12.40 -9.83 -18.41
CA LEU A 87 13.22 -10.12 -17.22
C LEU A 87 14.27 -9.04 -16.98
N LYS A 88 14.85 -8.49 -18.05
CA LYS A 88 15.91 -7.47 -17.98
C LYS A 88 15.35 -6.16 -17.44
N GLU A 89 14.22 -5.71 -17.98
CA GLU A 89 13.55 -4.48 -17.59
C GLU A 89 13.09 -4.54 -16.14
N TYR A 90 12.55 -5.69 -15.70
CA TYR A 90 12.22 -5.88 -14.29
C TYR A 90 13.48 -5.88 -13.40
N HIS A 91 14.57 -6.53 -13.82
CA HIS A 91 15.81 -6.53 -13.04
C HIS A 91 16.44 -5.13 -12.94
N GLU A 92 16.39 -4.32 -13.99
CA GLU A 92 16.81 -2.92 -13.95
C GLU A 92 15.94 -2.10 -12.98
N PHE A 93 14.64 -2.39 -12.91
CA PHE A 93 13.71 -1.78 -11.97
C PHE A 93 13.88 -2.25 -10.51
N ARG A 94 14.25 -3.51 -10.29
CA ARG A 94 14.51 -4.14 -8.97
C ARG A 94 15.87 -4.87 -8.98
N PRO A 95 16.99 -4.13 -8.96
CA PRO A 95 18.33 -4.74 -9.06
C PRO A 95 18.67 -5.61 -7.84
N ASP A 96 17.96 -5.42 -6.73
CA ASP A 96 18.04 -6.25 -5.51
C ASP A 96 17.36 -7.61 -5.67
N THR A 97 16.59 -7.84 -6.74
CA THR A 97 15.95 -9.12 -7.01
C THR A 97 16.76 -9.91 -8.04
N PRO A 98 17.33 -11.07 -7.67
CA PRO A 98 18.08 -11.90 -8.61
C PRO A 98 17.22 -12.36 -9.79
N VAL A 99 17.79 -12.39 -10.99
CA VAL A 99 17.09 -12.84 -12.22
C VAL A 99 16.52 -14.27 -12.07
N ALA A 100 17.23 -15.15 -11.36
CA ALA A 100 16.73 -16.49 -11.05
C ALA A 100 15.43 -16.44 -10.21
N GLU A 101 15.33 -15.56 -9.22
CA GLU A 101 14.10 -15.43 -8.42
C GLU A 101 12.92 -14.91 -9.26
N ILE A 102 13.18 -14.00 -10.20
CA ILE A 102 12.16 -13.48 -11.13
C ILE A 102 11.65 -14.63 -12.03
N ARG A 103 12.57 -15.41 -12.61
CA ARG A 103 12.24 -16.56 -13.45
C ARG A 103 11.45 -17.60 -12.67
N ASP A 104 11.89 -17.96 -11.46
CA ASP A 104 11.18 -18.93 -10.63
C ASP A 104 9.74 -18.49 -10.34
N ARG A 105 9.47 -17.19 -10.17
CA ARG A 105 8.09 -16.68 -9.99
C ARG A 105 7.26 -16.89 -11.27
N MET A 106 7.81 -16.57 -12.44
CA MET A 106 7.15 -16.78 -13.73
C MET A 106 6.89 -18.26 -14.01
N ASP A 107 7.87 -19.13 -13.76
CA ASP A 107 7.76 -20.59 -13.98
C ASP A 107 6.69 -21.23 -13.07
N ARG A 108 6.45 -20.63 -11.89
CA ARG A 108 5.37 -21.02 -10.97
C ARG A 108 4.00 -20.48 -11.37
N GLY A 109 3.92 -19.66 -12.42
CA GLY A 109 2.69 -19.03 -12.90
C GLY A 109 2.33 -17.73 -12.19
N ASP A 110 3.22 -17.16 -11.38
CA ASP A 110 2.99 -15.83 -10.81
C ASP A 110 3.08 -14.77 -11.90
N ARG A 111 2.20 -13.77 -11.82
CA ARG A 111 2.09 -12.72 -12.84
C ARG A 111 2.60 -11.40 -12.30
N CYS A 112 3.55 -10.80 -13.01
CA CYS A 112 4.03 -9.47 -12.69
C CYS A 112 3.26 -8.44 -13.49
N PHE A 113 2.58 -7.51 -12.81
CA PHE A 113 1.92 -6.38 -13.46
C PHE A 113 2.82 -5.16 -13.32
N ALA A 114 3.05 -4.44 -14.41
CA ALA A 114 3.92 -3.28 -14.47
C ALA A 114 3.18 -2.03 -14.97
N SER A 115 3.64 -0.87 -14.50
CA SER A 115 3.32 0.45 -15.04
C SER A 115 4.57 1.04 -15.69
N TRP A 116 4.42 1.48 -16.92
CA TRP A 116 5.50 2.03 -17.73
C TRP A 116 5.35 3.54 -17.88
N HIS A 117 6.46 4.25 -17.83
CA HIS A 117 6.50 5.67 -18.13
C HIS A 117 7.78 5.98 -18.90
N GLY A 118 7.64 6.50 -20.13
CA GLY A 118 8.80 6.80 -20.97
C GLY A 118 9.67 5.57 -21.26
N GLY A 119 9.05 4.41 -21.53
CA GLY A 119 9.76 3.17 -21.89
C GLY A 119 10.42 2.40 -20.74
N ARG A 120 10.26 2.82 -19.49
CA ARG A 120 10.79 2.13 -18.30
C ARG A 120 9.70 1.81 -17.29
N ILE A 121 9.88 0.73 -16.54
CA ILE A 121 9.01 0.37 -15.42
C ILE A 121 9.19 1.39 -14.29
N VAL A 122 8.08 1.90 -13.76
CA VAL A 122 8.07 2.84 -12.62
C VAL A 122 7.33 2.32 -11.41
N ASP A 123 6.47 1.32 -11.59
CA ASP A 123 5.75 0.63 -10.55
C ASP A 123 5.46 -0.80 -11.01
N ALA A 124 5.69 -1.78 -10.14
CA ALA A 124 5.34 -3.16 -10.44
C ALA A 124 4.98 -3.91 -9.17
N GLY A 125 4.45 -5.12 -9.35
CA GLY A 125 4.10 -5.99 -8.25
C GLY A 125 3.45 -7.26 -8.76
N TRP A 126 3.55 -8.29 -7.93
CA TRP A 126 3.25 -9.66 -8.32
C TRP A 126 1.90 -10.10 -7.80
N VAL A 127 1.31 -11.03 -8.54
CA VAL A 127 0.09 -11.71 -8.20
C VAL A 127 0.34 -13.21 -8.26
N ALA A 128 0.10 -13.90 -7.15
CA ALA A 128 0.16 -15.36 -7.06
C ALA A 128 -1.24 -15.97 -6.94
N THR A 129 -1.35 -17.25 -7.32
CA THR A 129 -2.51 -18.11 -7.06
C THR A 129 -2.06 -19.41 -6.41
N GLY A 130 -2.98 -20.17 -5.82
CA GLY A 130 -2.63 -21.44 -5.18
C GLY A 130 -1.75 -21.28 -3.93
N ALA A 131 -0.56 -21.89 -3.92
CA ALA A 131 0.33 -21.88 -2.76
C ALA A 131 1.47 -20.87 -2.91
N VAL A 132 1.59 -19.92 -1.97
CA VAL A 132 2.60 -18.85 -2.03
C VAL A 132 3.37 -18.72 -0.73
N ARG A 133 4.69 -18.54 -0.81
CA ARG A 133 5.54 -18.37 0.38
C ARG A 133 5.46 -16.94 0.92
N VAL A 134 4.89 -16.80 2.12
CA VAL A 134 4.94 -15.55 2.89
C VAL A 134 6.24 -15.52 3.69
N ARG A 135 7.30 -14.96 3.10
CA ARG A 135 8.65 -14.89 3.71
C ARG A 135 8.62 -14.31 5.14
N TYR A 136 7.85 -13.25 5.37
CA TYR A 136 7.77 -12.59 6.68
C TYR A 136 7.27 -13.53 7.78
N LEU A 137 6.37 -14.46 7.47
CA LEU A 137 5.83 -15.42 8.45
C LEU A 137 6.52 -16.79 8.40
N GLU A 138 7.46 -17.01 7.46
CA GLU A 138 8.12 -18.31 7.24
C GLU A 138 7.10 -19.45 7.03
N ARG A 139 6.04 -19.17 6.27
CA ARG A 139 4.92 -20.08 5.98
C ARG A 139 4.50 -19.98 4.52
N HIS A 140 3.79 -21.00 4.04
CA HIS A 140 3.08 -20.96 2.77
C HIS A 140 1.60 -20.68 3.03
N MET A 141 1.06 -19.70 2.33
CA MET A 141 -0.37 -19.43 2.28
C MET A 141 -1.00 -20.29 1.20
N LEU A 142 -2.09 -20.97 1.56
CA LEU A 142 -2.89 -21.74 0.61
C LEU A 142 -4.12 -20.92 0.24
N LEU A 143 -4.09 -20.31 -0.93
CA LEU A 143 -5.17 -19.49 -1.45
C LEU A 143 -6.37 -20.37 -1.84
N SER A 144 -7.58 -19.88 -1.59
CA SER A 144 -8.77 -20.56 -2.06
C SER A 144 -8.88 -20.46 -3.58
N HIS A 145 -9.65 -21.36 -4.18
CA HIS A 145 -9.93 -21.25 -5.60
C HIS A 145 -10.60 -19.91 -5.93
N GLY A 146 -10.08 -19.20 -6.93
CA GLY A 146 -10.56 -17.86 -7.29
C GLY A 146 -9.91 -16.72 -6.48
N ASP A 147 -9.02 -17.00 -5.55
CA ASP A 147 -8.26 -15.97 -4.85
C ASP A 147 -6.97 -15.64 -5.58
N ILE A 148 -6.60 -14.37 -5.52
CA ILE A 148 -5.28 -13.90 -5.94
C ILE A 148 -4.58 -13.20 -4.78
N TYR A 149 -3.27 -13.41 -4.63
CA TYR A 149 -2.47 -12.75 -3.62
C TYR A 149 -1.52 -11.72 -4.22
N HIS A 150 -1.67 -10.47 -3.78
CA HIS A 150 -0.76 -9.38 -4.16
C HIS A 150 0.46 -9.35 -3.24
N TYR A 151 1.64 -9.36 -3.86
CA TYR A 151 2.90 -9.30 -3.11
C TYR A 151 4.00 -8.57 -3.88
N ASP A 152 5.07 -8.21 -3.16
CA ASP A 152 6.26 -7.54 -3.67
C ASP A 152 5.94 -6.34 -4.60
N SER A 153 5.01 -5.49 -4.14
CA SER A 153 4.68 -4.26 -4.83
C SER A 153 5.69 -3.17 -4.51
N PHE A 154 6.19 -2.52 -5.55
CA PHE A 154 7.17 -1.45 -5.42
C PHE A 154 6.89 -0.34 -6.43
N THR A 155 7.02 0.90 -5.97
CA THR A 155 7.03 2.10 -6.82
C THR A 155 8.39 2.77 -6.65
N LEU A 156 9.02 3.16 -7.76
CA LEU A 156 10.25 3.92 -7.74
C LEU A 156 10.11 5.21 -6.92
N PRO A 157 11.09 5.58 -6.07
CA PRO A 157 10.98 6.71 -5.16
C PRO A 157 10.51 8.02 -5.81
N GLU A 158 11.03 8.36 -6.98
CA GLU A 158 10.74 9.59 -7.72
C GLU A 158 9.31 9.66 -8.30
N PHE A 159 8.63 8.50 -8.40
CA PHE A 159 7.25 8.38 -8.88
C PHE A 159 6.22 8.19 -7.75
N ARG A 160 6.66 8.11 -6.49
CA ARG A 160 5.75 7.95 -5.33
C ARG A 160 4.87 9.19 -5.14
N GLY A 161 3.65 8.95 -4.65
CA GLY A 161 2.65 10.01 -4.44
C GLY A 161 2.01 10.54 -5.71
N ARG A 162 2.38 10.04 -6.91
CA ARG A 162 1.84 10.48 -8.20
C ARG A 162 0.77 9.56 -8.79
N GLY A 163 0.40 8.50 -8.07
CA GLY A 163 -0.66 7.57 -8.46
C GLY A 163 -0.31 6.28 -9.23
N PRO A 164 0.95 5.94 -9.64
CA PRO A 164 1.22 4.70 -10.38
C PRO A 164 0.65 3.45 -9.69
N PHE A 165 0.92 3.26 -8.40
CA PHE A 165 0.40 2.14 -7.63
C PHE A 165 -1.12 2.02 -7.71
N MET A 166 -1.85 3.13 -7.54
CA MET A 166 -3.32 3.12 -7.51
C MET A 166 -3.89 2.76 -8.87
N ALA A 167 -3.32 3.33 -9.93
CA ALA A 167 -3.72 3.06 -11.30
C ALA A 167 -3.42 1.60 -11.69
N ARG A 168 -2.22 1.11 -11.36
CA ARG A 168 -1.83 -0.29 -11.56
C ARG A 168 -2.73 -1.24 -10.79
N ASN A 169 -3.00 -0.98 -9.51
CA ASN A 169 -3.85 -1.83 -8.69
C ASN A 169 -5.25 -1.98 -9.30
N SER A 170 -5.77 -0.92 -9.93
CA SER A 170 -7.05 -0.98 -10.63
C SER A 170 -6.98 -1.74 -11.95
N TYR A 171 -5.89 -1.59 -12.69
CA TYR A 171 -5.62 -2.40 -13.88
C TYR A 171 -5.56 -3.89 -13.52
N VAL A 172 -4.77 -4.25 -12.50
CA VAL A 172 -4.67 -5.61 -11.97
C VAL A 172 -6.05 -6.15 -11.59
N ALA A 173 -6.83 -5.38 -10.82
CA ALA A 173 -8.15 -5.80 -10.39
C ALA A 173 -9.10 -6.04 -11.58
N ARG A 174 -9.07 -5.20 -12.63
CA ARG A 174 -9.87 -5.42 -13.85
C ARG A 174 -9.45 -6.68 -14.60
N CYS A 175 -8.16 -6.88 -14.84
CA CYS A 175 -7.66 -8.08 -15.53
C CYS A 175 -8.09 -9.36 -14.81
N ASN A 176 -7.88 -9.40 -13.49
CA ASN A 176 -8.24 -10.58 -12.70
C ASN A 176 -9.77 -10.75 -12.58
N GLN A 177 -10.54 -9.66 -12.51
CA GLN A 177 -12.01 -9.72 -12.55
C GLN A 177 -12.51 -10.32 -13.87
N SER A 178 -11.95 -9.89 -15.02
CA SER A 178 -12.33 -10.42 -16.34
C SER A 178 -11.95 -11.89 -16.55
N GLU A 179 -10.95 -12.37 -15.82
CA GLU A 179 -10.52 -13.77 -15.83
C GLU A 179 -11.31 -14.64 -14.84
N GLY A 180 -12.29 -14.07 -14.14
CA GLY A 180 -13.18 -14.81 -13.24
C GLY A 180 -12.67 -15.00 -11.80
N PHE A 181 -11.57 -14.33 -11.41
CA PHE A 181 -11.14 -14.34 -10.02
C PHE A 181 -12.16 -13.65 -9.11
N VAL A 182 -12.28 -14.14 -7.89
CA VAL A 182 -13.32 -13.81 -6.92
C VAL A 182 -12.88 -12.72 -5.96
N ARG A 183 -11.70 -12.87 -5.34
CA ARG A 183 -11.15 -11.90 -4.39
C ARG A 183 -9.66 -11.69 -4.59
N SER A 184 -9.24 -10.44 -4.40
CA SER A 184 -7.86 -10.03 -4.27
C SER A 184 -7.52 -9.92 -2.80
N VAL A 185 -6.44 -10.57 -2.38
CA VAL A 185 -5.98 -10.56 -0.99
C VAL A 185 -4.56 -9.99 -0.90
N ALA A 186 -4.27 -9.33 0.21
CA ALA A 186 -2.95 -8.79 0.48
C ALA A 186 -2.60 -8.98 1.96
N LEU A 187 -1.31 -9.12 2.23
CA LEU A 187 -0.77 -9.11 3.58
C LEU A 187 0.09 -7.89 3.79
N VAL A 188 -0.14 -7.20 4.90
CA VAL A 188 0.67 -6.04 5.28
C VAL A 188 1.18 -6.26 6.69
N ALA A 189 2.50 -6.20 6.88
CA ALA A 189 3.08 -6.17 8.21
C ALA A 189 2.46 -5.02 9.01
N LEU A 190 2.06 -5.27 10.27
CA LEU A 190 1.35 -4.28 11.09
C LEU A 190 2.14 -2.96 11.24
N GLU A 191 3.47 -3.06 11.20
CA GLU A 191 4.40 -1.95 11.28
C GLU A 191 4.40 -1.10 10.00
N ASN A 192 4.02 -1.67 8.85
CA ASN A 192 3.98 -1.00 7.55
C ASN A 192 2.66 -0.23 7.34
N ARG A 193 2.46 0.80 8.17
CA ARG A 193 1.29 1.67 8.11
C ARG A 193 1.13 2.41 6.79
N ALA A 194 2.22 2.61 6.04
CA ALA A 194 2.17 3.29 4.74
C ALA A 194 1.47 2.42 3.70
N SER A 195 1.89 1.16 3.53
CA SER A 195 1.24 0.23 2.61
C SER A 195 -0.21 -0.05 3.02
N TRP A 196 -0.49 -0.21 4.32
CA TRP A 196 -1.85 -0.40 4.80
C TRP A 196 -2.78 0.76 4.41
N ARG A 197 -2.35 2.02 4.61
CA ARG A 197 -3.14 3.20 4.23
C ARG A 197 -3.41 3.27 2.73
N VAL A 198 -2.42 2.94 1.91
CA VAL A 198 -2.56 2.98 0.45
C VAL A 198 -3.50 1.88 -0.03
N LEU A 199 -3.38 0.66 0.48
CA LEU A 199 -4.27 -0.45 0.13
C LEU A 199 -5.70 -0.19 0.61
N ASN A 200 -5.88 0.37 1.80
CA ASN A 200 -7.19 0.75 2.28
C ASN A 200 -7.86 1.81 1.40
N ARG A 201 -7.09 2.82 0.95
CA ARG A 201 -7.56 3.80 -0.03
C ARG A 201 -7.90 3.16 -1.38
N ALA A 202 -7.22 2.08 -1.76
CA ALA A 202 -7.52 1.31 -2.95
C ALA A 202 -8.79 0.43 -2.79
N GLY A 203 -9.42 0.46 -1.62
CA GLY A 203 -10.66 -0.25 -1.31
C GLY A 203 -10.47 -1.60 -0.63
N LEU A 204 -9.24 -1.97 -0.27
CA LEU A 204 -9.01 -3.19 0.49
C LEU A 204 -9.44 -3.01 1.95
N GLU A 205 -10.22 -3.95 2.44
CA GLU A 205 -10.74 -3.95 3.81
C GLU A 205 -9.93 -4.93 4.65
N THR A 206 -9.58 -4.55 5.89
CA THR A 206 -8.93 -5.47 6.82
C THR A 206 -9.98 -6.47 7.33
N ARG A 207 -9.70 -7.76 7.20
CA ARG A 207 -10.63 -8.86 7.55
C ARG A 207 -10.03 -9.86 8.54
N GLY A 208 -8.85 -9.58 9.05
CA GLY A 208 -8.22 -10.40 10.06
C GLY A 208 -6.73 -10.14 10.19
N SER A 209 -6.05 -11.01 10.93
CA SER A 209 -4.60 -10.93 11.09
C SER A 209 -3.96 -12.29 11.36
N TYR A 210 -2.69 -12.36 11.02
CA TYR A 210 -1.79 -13.47 11.34
C TYR A 210 -0.74 -13.00 12.32
N SER A 211 -0.50 -13.80 13.35
CA SER A 211 0.53 -13.57 14.35
C SER A 211 1.49 -14.76 14.40
N TYR A 212 2.78 -14.47 14.44
CA TYR A 212 3.83 -15.48 14.50
C TYR A 212 4.82 -15.11 15.59
N LEU A 213 4.90 -15.95 16.62
CA LEU A 213 5.88 -15.85 17.69
C LEU A 213 6.90 -16.97 17.52
N ARG A 214 8.20 -16.64 17.45
CA ARG A 214 9.30 -17.59 17.41
C ARG A 214 10.21 -17.34 18.61
N LEU A 215 10.50 -18.39 19.37
CA LEU A 215 11.44 -18.40 20.49
C LEU A 215 12.32 -19.65 20.34
N GLY A 216 13.47 -19.49 19.68
CA GLY A 216 14.37 -20.62 19.37
C GLY A 216 13.71 -21.67 18.46
N PRO A 217 13.67 -22.96 18.87
CA PRO A 217 13.00 -24.02 18.11
C PRO A 217 11.46 -23.98 18.25
N PHE A 218 10.96 -23.25 19.25
CA PHE A 218 9.53 -23.12 19.47
C PHE A 218 8.97 -22.00 18.60
N SER A 219 7.82 -22.27 17.98
CA SER A 219 7.10 -21.23 17.29
C SER A 219 5.60 -21.44 17.44
N ARG A 220 4.89 -20.38 17.77
CA ARG A 220 3.43 -20.33 17.86
C ARG A 220 2.89 -19.48 16.71
N TYR A 221 1.87 -20.00 16.05
CA TYR A 221 1.16 -19.33 14.98
C TYR A 221 -0.28 -19.17 15.41
N GLU A 222 -0.84 -18.00 15.19
CA GLU A 222 -2.23 -17.70 15.45
C GLU A 222 -2.82 -16.94 14.27
N GLN A 223 -4.07 -17.26 13.96
CA GLN A 223 -4.88 -16.53 13.01
C GLN A 223 -6.11 -16.01 13.71
N HIS A 224 -6.47 -14.78 13.40
CA HIS A 224 -7.67 -14.13 13.90
C HIS A 224 -8.46 -13.64 12.70
N SER A 225 -9.70 -14.09 12.60
CA SER A 225 -10.66 -13.65 11.59
C SER A 225 -11.57 -12.59 12.16
N ASP A 226 -11.80 -11.53 11.38
CA ASP A 226 -12.80 -10.52 11.68
C ASP A 226 -14.08 -10.83 10.89
N CYS A 227 -15.24 -10.72 11.55
CA CYS A 227 -16.56 -10.84 10.91
C CYS A 227 -16.80 -12.17 10.15
N GLY A 228 -16.18 -13.27 10.57
CA GLY A 228 -16.39 -14.59 9.96
C GLY A 228 -15.71 -14.79 8.60
N GLU A 229 -14.76 -13.93 8.22
CA GLU A 229 -13.97 -14.12 7.00
C GLU A 229 -13.11 -15.39 7.10
N GLU A 230 -13.15 -16.23 6.06
CA GLU A 230 -12.24 -17.37 5.99
C GLU A 230 -10.86 -16.90 5.52
N LEU A 231 -9.91 -16.93 6.46
CA LEU A 231 -8.50 -16.63 6.21
C LEU A 231 -7.81 -17.84 5.56
N PRO A 232 -7.06 -17.63 4.46
CA PRO A 232 -6.19 -18.65 3.88
C PRO A 232 -5.27 -19.29 4.94
N PRO A 233 -5.24 -20.63 5.07
CA PRO A 233 -4.38 -21.27 6.06
C PRO A 233 -2.91 -21.03 5.73
N LEU A 234 -2.10 -20.79 6.77
CA LEU A 234 -0.64 -20.69 6.68
C LEU A 234 0.02 -21.97 7.20
N VAL A 235 0.65 -22.72 6.30
CA VAL A 235 1.28 -24.01 6.60
C VAL A 235 2.80 -23.92 6.60
N ARG A 236 3.47 -24.80 7.36
CA ARG A 236 4.93 -24.92 7.31
C ARG A 236 5.37 -25.54 5.98
N ALA A 237 6.57 -25.21 5.52
CA ALA A 237 7.16 -25.80 4.32
C ALA A 237 7.14 -27.33 4.35
N ASN A 238 7.50 -27.93 5.49
CA ASN A 238 7.54 -29.38 5.63
C ASN A 238 6.14 -30.03 5.58
N ALA A 239 5.06 -29.29 5.86
CA ALA A 239 3.70 -29.81 5.74
C ALA A 239 3.23 -29.90 4.28
N MET A 240 3.83 -29.13 3.36
CA MET A 240 3.52 -29.20 1.92
C MET A 240 4.06 -30.47 1.25
N LEU A 241 5.02 -31.15 1.88
CA LEU A 241 5.57 -32.43 1.40
C LEU A 241 4.66 -33.63 1.76
N PHE A 242 3.62 -33.43 2.57
CA PHE A 242 2.70 -34.47 3.02
C PHE A 242 1.25 -34.02 2.80
N PRO A 243 0.71 -34.12 1.57
CA PRO A 243 -0.63 -33.64 1.24
C PRO A 243 -1.75 -34.25 2.11
N GLU A 244 -1.56 -35.47 2.61
CA GLU A 244 -2.41 -36.16 3.59
C GLU A 244 -2.68 -35.28 4.84
N ARG A 245 -1.66 -34.54 5.33
CA ARG A 245 -1.77 -33.68 6.52
C ARG A 245 -2.39 -32.31 6.24
N LEU A 246 -2.52 -31.91 4.97
CA LEU A 246 -3.20 -30.65 4.61
C LEU A 246 -4.71 -30.77 4.76
N ALA A 247 -5.27 -31.98 4.61
CA ALA A 247 -6.69 -32.25 4.86
C ALA A 247 -7.05 -32.10 6.35
N GLU A 248 -6.13 -32.45 7.26
CA GLU A 248 -6.29 -32.35 8.71
C GLU A 248 -6.18 -30.91 9.26
N LEU A 249 -5.55 -30.00 8.51
CA LEU A 249 -5.32 -28.61 8.91
C LEU A 249 -6.47 -27.65 8.55
N ARG A 250 -7.52 -28.14 7.87
CA ARG A 250 -8.74 -27.35 7.70
C ARG A 250 -9.39 -27.18 9.08
N PRO A 251 -9.62 -25.95 9.57
CA PRO A 251 -10.30 -25.76 10.83
C PRO A 251 -11.67 -26.44 10.74
N SER A 252 -11.97 -27.36 11.67
CA SER A 252 -13.30 -27.94 11.78
C SER A 252 -14.29 -26.80 11.94
N SER A 253 -15.14 -26.61 10.94
CA SER A 253 -16.28 -25.72 11.00
C SER A 253 -17.10 -26.04 12.26
N ARG A 254 -17.06 -25.13 13.23
CA ARG A 254 -17.99 -25.06 14.35
C ARG A 254 -18.77 -23.77 14.24
#